data_AF-A0A8C3QTG2-F1
#
_entry.id   AF-A0A8C3QTG2-F1
#
_cell.length_a   1.000
_cell.length_b   1.000
_cell.length_c   1.000
_cell.angle_alpha   90.00
_cell.angle_beta   90.00
_cell.angle_gamma   90.00
#
_symmetry.space_group_name_H-M   'P 1'
#
loop_
_entity.id
_entity.type
_entity.pdbx_description
1 polymer ?
#
loop_
_entity_poly.entity_id
_entity_poly.type
_entity_poly.pdbx_seq_one_letter_code
_entity_poly.pdbx_strand_id
1 'polypeptide(L)'
;THTAIRECHHPSLPQRGDNSLRLSFDVVVTAACLLSLVLCARSIARGLLLQREFSGFQRRRGRPVSPWERLEFLNGWYLLLVTSDVLTVLGTVLKIGIEAKNFSGYDVCSILLGTSTLLVWVGVIRYLTFFQKYNILIVTLRGALPNVMRFCCCVAVIYLGYCFCGWIVLGPHHVKFRSLSMVSECLFSLVNGDDMFATFAALRPSGALVWLFSQVYLYSFSALFIYMVLSLFIALITGSYDTIKVSLTGVTSPLQAFIAQCRDSPKSGKFRRDSSASCPASCSALCCCGRAAVQDNALLVN
;
A
#
# COMPACT_ATOMS: atom_id res chain seq x y z
N THR A 1 26.23 3.01 -21.34
CA THR A 1 26.67 2.09 -22.41
C THR A 1 25.52 1.17 -22.77
N HIS A 2 24.81 1.44 -23.87
CA HIS A 2 23.71 0.57 -24.31
C HIS A 2 24.29 -0.72 -24.89
N THR A 3 24.11 -1.83 -24.18
CA THR A 3 24.42 -3.17 -24.68
C THR A 3 23.30 -3.60 -25.63
N ALA A 4 23.60 -3.66 -26.93
CA ALA A 4 22.67 -4.13 -27.94
C ALA A 4 22.75 -5.67 -28.04
N ILE A 5 21.64 -6.36 -27.75
CA ILE A 5 21.54 -7.81 -27.87
C ILE A 5 21.39 -8.14 -29.36
N ARG A 6 22.44 -8.72 -29.98
CA ARG A 6 22.38 -9.26 -31.34
C ARG A 6 22.15 -10.77 -31.30
N GLU A 7 21.36 -11.26 -32.25
CA GLU A 7 21.08 -12.69 -32.40
C GLU A 7 22.24 -13.35 -33.16
N CYS A 8 22.84 -14.39 -32.57
CA CYS A 8 23.80 -15.23 -33.29
C CYS A 8 23.03 -16.15 -34.23
N HIS A 9 23.38 -16.11 -35.52
CA HIS A 9 22.74 -16.90 -36.56
C HIS A 9 23.16 -18.37 -36.44
N HIS A 10 22.52 -19.14 -35.55
CA HIS A 10 22.71 -20.58 -35.45
C HIS A 10 21.58 -21.34 -36.16
N PRO A 11 21.87 -22.44 -36.87
CA PRO A 11 20.85 -23.29 -37.47
C PRO A 11 19.93 -23.83 -36.36
N SER A 12 18.63 -23.67 -36.61
CA SER A 12 17.52 -23.88 -35.68
C SER A 12 17.51 -25.24 -35.00
N LEU A 13 17.83 -25.29 -33.71
CA LEU A 13 17.26 -26.27 -32.79
C LEU A 13 15.77 -25.91 -32.54
N PRO A 14 14.87 -26.88 -32.32
CA PRO A 14 13.44 -26.62 -32.17
C PRO A 14 13.13 -26.00 -30.80
N GLN A 15 13.47 -24.73 -30.62
CA GLN A 15 13.12 -23.89 -29.45
C GLN A 15 11.71 -23.28 -29.54
N ARG A 16 10.91 -23.72 -30.53
CA ARG A 16 9.64 -23.10 -30.94
C ARG A 16 8.52 -23.23 -29.89
N GLY A 17 8.62 -24.21 -28.99
CA GLY A 17 7.63 -24.45 -27.92
C GLY A 17 7.70 -23.44 -26.77
N ASP A 18 8.89 -23.16 -26.25
CA ASP A 18 9.05 -22.38 -25.02
C ASP A 18 8.68 -20.90 -25.21
N ASN A 19 9.03 -20.31 -26.35
CA ASN A 19 8.67 -18.92 -26.64
C ASN A 19 7.16 -18.73 -26.81
N SER A 20 6.48 -19.68 -27.45
CA SER A 20 5.03 -19.63 -27.61
C SER A 20 4.30 -19.77 -26.28
N LEU A 21 4.80 -20.62 -25.38
CA LEU A 21 4.23 -20.80 -24.03
C LEU A 21 4.39 -19.54 -23.18
N ARG A 22 5.58 -18.92 -23.17
CA ARG A 22 5.83 -17.66 -22.42
C ARG A 22 4.94 -16.52 -22.89
N LEU A 23 4.84 -16.33 -24.21
CA LEU A 23 3.95 -15.33 -24.80
C LEU A 23 2.48 -15.61 -24.45
N SER A 24 2.04 -16.87 -24.53
CA SER A 24 0.67 -17.25 -24.17
C SER A 24 0.35 -16.96 -22.70
N PHE A 25 1.30 -17.20 -21.80
CA PHE A 25 1.16 -16.91 -20.39
C PHE A 25 1.04 -15.39 -20.14
N ASP A 26 1.90 -14.59 -20.77
CA ASP A 26 1.85 -13.12 -20.61
C ASP A 26 0.56 -12.51 -21.16
N VAL A 27 0.01 -13.08 -22.25
CA VAL A 27 -1.30 -12.68 -22.79
C VAL A 27 -2.42 -13.03 -21.81
N VAL A 28 -2.41 -14.22 -21.22
CA VAL A 28 -3.42 -14.62 -20.22
C VAL A 28 -3.35 -13.74 -18.97
N VAL A 29 -2.15 -13.45 -18.46
CA VAL A 29 -1.94 -12.55 -17.32
C VAL A 29 -2.48 -11.15 -17.64
N THR A 30 -2.14 -10.62 -18.81
CA THR A 30 -2.61 -9.29 -19.24
C THR A 30 -4.12 -9.25 -19.38
N ALA A 31 -4.74 -10.29 -19.95
CA ALA A 31 -6.19 -10.39 -20.07
C ALA A 31 -6.89 -10.46 -18.70
N ALA A 32 -6.34 -11.23 -17.75
CA ALA A 32 -6.86 -11.29 -16.38
C ALA A 32 -6.76 -9.93 -15.66
N CYS A 33 -5.64 -9.23 -15.78
CA CYS A 33 -5.45 -7.89 -15.23
C CYS A 33 -6.40 -6.86 -15.87
N LEU A 34 -6.61 -6.90 -17.19
CA LEU A 34 -7.56 -6.01 -17.86
C LEU A 34 -9.00 -6.25 -17.41
N LEU A 35 -9.40 -7.51 -17.24
CA LEU A 35 -10.71 -7.85 -16.68
C LEU A 35 -10.86 -7.32 -15.25
N SER A 36 -9.85 -7.54 -14.40
CA SER A 36 -9.80 -7.00 -13.03
C SER A 36 -9.92 -5.47 -13.03
N LEU A 37 -9.15 -4.79 -13.88
CA LEU A 37 -9.16 -3.34 -14.02
C LEU A 37 -10.55 -2.81 -14.38
N VAL A 38 -11.25 -3.44 -15.34
CA VAL A 38 -12.61 -3.05 -15.73
C VAL A 38 -13.60 -3.25 -14.59
N LEU A 39 -13.53 -4.37 -13.88
CA LEU A 39 -14.41 -4.65 -12.74
C LEU A 39 -14.16 -3.67 -11.59
N CYS A 40 -12.90 -3.36 -11.28
CA CYS A 40 -12.52 -2.39 -10.26
C CYS A 40 -12.87 -0.95 -10.66
N ALA A 41 -12.68 -0.57 -11.93
CA ALA A 41 -13.10 0.74 -12.43
C ALA A 41 -14.62 0.91 -12.31
N ARG A 42 -15.40 -0.14 -12.61
CA ARG A 42 -16.86 -0.14 -12.42
C ARG A 42 -17.26 -0.01 -10.95
N SER A 43 -16.55 -0.67 -10.03
CA SER A 43 -16.84 -0.56 -8.60
C SER A 43 -16.53 0.84 -8.07
N ILE A 44 -15.39 1.43 -8.47
CA ILE A 44 -15.01 2.81 -8.13
C ILE A 44 -16.02 3.81 -8.71
N ALA A 45 -16.41 3.67 -9.98
CA ALA A 45 -17.38 4.56 -10.61
C ALA A 45 -18.73 4.56 -9.88
N ARG A 46 -19.19 3.39 -9.42
CA ARG A 46 -20.40 3.28 -8.57
C ARG A 46 -20.22 3.97 -7.22
N GLY A 47 -19.05 3.83 -6.59
CA GLY A 47 -18.72 4.54 -5.34
C GLY A 47 -18.74 6.07 -5.51
N LEU A 48 -18.17 6.58 -6.62
CA LEU A 48 -18.20 8.01 -6.94
C LEU A 48 -19.60 8.53 -7.27
N LEU A 49 -20.42 7.73 -7.97
CA LEU A 49 -21.83 8.08 -8.22
C LEU A 49 -22.59 8.20 -6.90
N LEU A 50 -22.45 7.22 -6.00
CA LEU A 50 -23.07 7.23 -4.68
C LEU A 50 -22.62 8.45 -3.85
N GLN A 51 -21.32 8.76 -3.88
CA GLN A 51 -20.75 9.93 -3.20
C GLN A 51 -21.37 11.24 -3.71
N ARG A 52 -21.59 11.37 -5.03
CA ARG A 52 -22.24 12.55 -5.63
C ARG A 52 -23.70 12.66 -5.21
N GLU A 53 -24.46 11.55 -5.21
CA GLU A 53 -25.86 11.53 -4.77
C GLU A 53 -25.99 11.87 -3.28
N PHE A 54 -25.16 11.25 -2.43
CA PHE A 54 -25.13 11.52 -0.98
C PHE A 54 -24.77 12.97 -0.70
N SER A 55 -23.75 13.51 -1.37
CA SER A 55 -23.36 14.92 -1.24
C SER A 55 -24.48 15.87 -1.65
N GLY A 56 -25.22 15.56 -2.72
CA GLY A 56 -26.40 16.32 -3.15
C GLY A 56 -27.56 16.23 -2.16
N PHE A 57 -27.81 15.05 -1.58
CA PHE A 57 -28.82 14.85 -0.53
C PHE A 57 -28.49 15.64 0.74
N GLN A 58 -27.25 15.57 1.22
CA GLN A 58 -26.83 16.25 2.43
C GLN A 58 -26.80 17.78 2.26
N ARG A 59 -26.46 18.27 1.06
CA ARG A 59 -26.55 19.69 0.71
C ARG A 59 -27.98 20.22 0.78
N ARG A 60 -28.99 19.41 0.39
CA ARG A 60 -30.42 19.75 0.56
C ARG A 60 -30.85 19.81 2.03
N ARG A 61 -30.15 19.11 2.93
CA ARG A 61 -30.34 19.20 4.40
C ARG A 61 -29.51 20.31 5.05
N GLY A 62 -28.89 21.19 4.26
CA GLY A 62 -28.10 22.32 4.77
C GLY A 62 -26.76 21.92 5.42
N ARG A 63 -26.31 20.67 5.28
CA ARG A 63 -25.04 20.20 5.84
C ARG A 63 -24.02 19.98 4.72
N PRO A 64 -22.94 20.78 4.62
CA PRO A 64 -21.88 20.49 3.67
C PRO A 64 -21.08 19.25 4.11
N VAL A 65 -20.88 18.30 3.20
CA VAL A 65 -20.07 17.08 3.44
C VAL A 65 -18.58 17.44 3.40
N SER A 66 -17.84 17.04 4.43
CA SER A 66 -16.39 17.24 4.51
C SER A 66 -15.62 16.38 3.48
N PRO A 67 -14.41 16.78 3.05
CA PRO A 67 -13.60 15.96 2.13
C PRO A 67 -13.16 14.61 2.74
N TRP A 68 -13.10 14.51 4.07
CA TRP A 68 -12.77 13.27 4.77
C TRP A 68 -13.91 12.24 4.71
N GLU A 69 -15.16 12.68 4.93
CA GLU A 69 -16.35 11.85 4.74
C GLU A 69 -16.49 11.41 3.27
N ARG A 70 -16.07 12.26 2.33
CA ARG A 70 -16.02 11.91 0.91
C ARG A 70 -15.03 10.79 0.63
N LEU A 71 -13.86 10.78 1.29
CA LEU A 71 -12.85 9.75 1.11
C LEU A 71 -13.29 8.38 1.63
N GLU A 72 -14.20 8.33 2.59
CA GLU A 72 -14.77 7.10 3.16
C GLU A 72 -15.56 6.27 2.12
N PHE A 73 -16.17 6.94 1.13
CA PHE A 73 -16.84 6.28 0.00
C PHE A 73 -15.88 5.65 -1.00
N LEU A 74 -14.60 6.05 -1.01
CA LEU A 74 -13.58 5.50 -1.89
C LEU A 74 -12.84 4.36 -1.18
N ASN A 75 -13.12 3.12 -1.58
CA ASN A 75 -12.44 1.96 -1.02
C ASN A 75 -10.98 1.90 -1.52
N GLY A 76 -10.05 2.13 -0.61
CA GLY A 76 -8.60 2.16 -0.89
C GLY A 76 -8.04 0.85 -1.45
N TRP A 77 -8.67 -0.28 -1.15
CA TRP A 77 -8.23 -1.58 -1.71
C TRP A 77 -8.46 -1.68 -3.21
N TYR A 78 -9.55 -1.11 -3.75
CA TYR A 78 -9.75 -1.07 -5.20
C TYR A 78 -8.76 -0.12 -5.88
N LEU A 79 -8.37 0.98 -5.22
CA LEU A 79 -7.33 1.87 -5.75
C LEU A 79 -5.97 1.16 -5.82
N LEU A 80 -5.63 0.38 -4.78
CA LEU A 80 -4.41 -0.42 -4.73
C LEU A 80 -4.39 -1.50 -5.84
N LEU A 81 -5.50 -2.21 -6.04
CA LEU A 81 -5.65 -3.18 -7.12
C LEU A 81 -5.53 -2.55 -8.51
N VAL A 82 -6.21 -1.41 -8.75
CA VAL A 82 -6.10 -0.67 -10.02
C VAL A 82 -4.66 -0.25 -10.30
N THR A 83 -3.95 0.23 -9.27
CA THR A 83 -2.54 0.63 -9.41
C THR A 83 -1.66 -0.58 -9.77
N SER A 84 -1.87 -1.71 -9.12
CA SER A 84 -1.16 -2.96 -9.41
C SER A 84 -1.46 -3.49 -10.82
N ASP A 85 -2.73 -3.46 -11.25
CA ASP A 85 -3.13 -3.88 -12.60
C ASP A 85 -2.50 -3.00 -13.68
N VAL A 86 -2.45 -1.67 -13.49
CA VAL A 86 -1.77 -0.74 -14.41
C VAL A 86 -0.28 -1.04 -14.50
N LEU A 87 0.40 -1.24 -13.37
CA LEU A 87 1.82 -1.59 -13.35
C LEU A 87 2.09 -2.93 -14.03
N THR A 88 1.20 -3.91 -13.85
CA THR A 88 1.32 -5.23 -14.49
C THR A 88 1.13 -5.13 -16.00
N VAL A 89 0.11 -4.42 -16.48
CA VAL A 89 -0.12 -4.22 -17.93
C VAL A 89 1.04 -3.48 -18.57
N LEU A 90 1.56 -2.42 -17.94
CA LEU A 90 2.75 -1.71 -18.45
C LEU A 90 3.99 -2.61 -18.45
N GLY A 91 4.18 -3.40 -17.39
CA GLY A 91 5.29 -4.35 -17.27
C GLY A 91 5.23 -5.47 -18.30
N THR A 92 4.05 -6.05 -18.58
CA THR A 92 3.89 -7.12 -19.58
C THR A 92 4.06 -6.59 -21.00
N VAL A 93 3.59 -5.38 -21.31
CA VAL A 93 3.84 -4.72 -22.60
C VAL A 93 5.34 -4.50 -22.82
N LEU A 94 6.06 -4.02 -21.80
CA LEU A 94 7.52 -3.86 -21.88
C LEU A 94 8.23 -5.21 -22.02
N LYS A 95 7.80 -6.24 -21.29
CA LYS A 95 8.34 -7.60 -21.39
C LYS A 95 8.20 -8.16 -22.80
N ILE A 96 7.01 -8.06 -23.41
CA ILE A 96 6.76 -8.49 -24.80
C ILE A 96 7.62 -7.66 -25.76
N GLY A 97 7.76 -6.35 -25.54
CA GLY A 97 8.62 -5.47 -26.34
C GLY A 97 10.11 -5.85 -26.27
N ILE A 98 10.57 -6.34 -25.12
CA ILE A 98 11.93 -6.85 -24.91
C ILE A 98 12.12 -8.20 -25.61
N GLU A 99 11.15 -9.12 -25.50
CA GLU A 99 11.18 -10.41 -26.21
C GLU A 99 11.12 -10.23 -27.73
N ALA A 100 10.38 -9.22 -28.21
CA ALA A 100 10.38 -8.78 -29.60
C ALA A 100 11.64 -7.99 -30.01
N LYS A 101 12.60 -7.81 -29.09
CA LYS A 101 13.88 -7.11 -29.28
C LYS A 101 13.78 -5.64 -29.70
N ASN A 102 12.63 -5.00 -29.46
CA ASN A 102 12.42 -3.58 -29.72
C ASN A 102 13.01 -2.69 -28.61
N PHE A 103 13.17 -3.24 -27.40
CA PHE A 103 13.67 -2.52 -26.22
C PHE A 103 14.68 -3.36 -25.44
N SER A 104 15.63 -2.72 -24.75
CA SER A 104 16.66 -3.40 -23.93
C SER A 104 16.59 -3.04 -22.44
N GLY A 105 15.50 -2.41 -21.98
CA GLY A 105 15.34 -1.86 -20.63
C GLY A 105 14.81 -2.86 -19.61
N TYR A 106 15.59 -3.88 -19.24
CA TYR A 106 15.18 -4.91 -18.28
C TYR A 106 14.93 -4.36 -16.86
N ASP A 107 15.67 -3.32 -16.43
CA ASP A 107 15.54 -2.74 -15.09
C ASP A 107 14.16 -2.14 -14.84
N VAL A 108 13.62 -1.42 -15.84
CA VAL A 108 12.29 -0.82 -15.73
C VAL A 108 11.21 -1.92 -15.72
N CYS A 109 11.36 -2.93 -16.58
CA CYS A 109 10.44 -4.06 -16.63
C CYS A 109 10.42 -4.84 -15.30
N SER A 110 11.58 -5.10 -14.71
CA SER A 110 11.70 -5.86 -13.46
C SER A 110 11.14 -5.07 -12.28
N ILE A 111 11.37 -3.75 -12.21
CA ILE A 111 10.80 -2.89 -11.18
C ILE A 111 9.26 -2.84 -11.30
N LEU A 112 8.71 -2.66 -12.51
CA LEU A 112 7.27 -2.59 -12.70
C LEU A 112 6.56 -3.89 -12.32
N LEU A 113 7.04 -5.04 -12.81
CA LEU A 113 6.45 -6.35 -12.48
C LEU A 113 6.71 -6.75 -11.02
N GLY A 114 7.87 -6.41 -10.47
CA GLY A 114 8.21 -6.67 -9.06
C GLY A 114 7.34 -5.85 -8.10
N THR A 115 7.16 -4.56 -8.38
CA THR A 115 6.28 -3.71 -7.57
C THR A 115 4.82 -4.07 -7.73
N SER A 116 4.36 -4.44 -8.93
CA SER A 116 2.97 -4.85 -9.14
C SER A 116 2.64 -6.11 -8.35
N THR A 117 3.50 -7.13 -8.39
CA THR A 117 3.32 -8.38 -7.64
C THR A 117 3.32 -8.17 -6.13
N LEU A 118 4.20 -7.30 -5.61
CA LEU A 118 4.18 -6.90 -4.19
C LEU A 118 2.82 -6.30 -3.80
N LEU A 119 2.27 -5.40 -4.63
CA LEU A 119 0.96 -4.81 -4.39
C LEU A 119 -0.18 -5.84 -4.48
N VAL A 120 -0.13 -6.80 -5.42
CA VAL A 120 -1.12 -7.90 -5.47
C VAL A 120 -1.12 -8.68 -4.16
N TRP A 121 0.06 -9.03 -3.63
CA TRP A 121 0.19 -9.74 -2.36
C TRP A 121 -0.32 -8.93 -1.17
N VAL A 122 -0.05 -7.62 -1.12
CA VAL A 122 -0.69 -6.73 -0.14
C VAL A 122 -2.21 -6.73 -0.32
N GLY A 123 -2.71 -6.76 -1.56
CA GLY A 123 -4.13 -6.88 -1.88
C GLY A 123 -4.80 -8.14 -1.30
N VAL A 124 -4.05 -9.23 -1.10
CA VAL A 124 -4.56 -10.45 -0.45
C VAL A 124 -5.05 -10.18 0.98
N ILE A 125 -4.43 -9.21 1.68
CA ILE A 125 -4.82 -8.80 3.03
C ILE A 125 -6.29 -8.32 3.09
N ARG A 126 -6.82 -7.78 1.98
CA ARG A 126 -8.25 -7.43 1.86
C ARG A 126 -9.16 -8.62 2.16
N TYR A 127 -8.81 -9.82 1.66
CA TYR A 127 -9.62 -11.01 1.89
C TYR A 127 -9.53 -11.52 3.32
N LEU A 128 -8.41 -11.26 4.00
CA LEU A 128 -8.25 -11.55 5.43
C LEU A 128 -9.13 -10.65 6.31
N THR A 129 -9.52 -9.48 5.82
CA THR A 129 -10.42 -8.55 6.52
C THR A 129 -11.82 -9.13 6.73
N PHE A 130 -12.20 -10.17 5.96
CA PHE A 130 -13.49 -10.87 6.17
C PHE A 130 -13.56 -11.57 7.54
N PHE A 131 -12.41 -11.92 8.12
CA PHE A 131 -12.33 -12.52 9.44
C PHE A 131 -12.25 -11.43 10.52
N GLN A 132 -13.21 -11.44 11.45
CA GLN A 132 -13.32 -10.46 12.53
C GLN A 132 -12.01 -10.27 13.33
N LYS A 133 -11.25 -11.35 13.60
CA LYS A 133 -9.97 -11.26 14.33
C LYS A 133 -8.89 -10.48 13.57
N TYR A 134 -8.79 -10.65 12.25
CA TYR A 134 -7.77 -10.00 11.43
C TYR A 134 -8.18 -8.57 11.04
N ASN A 135 -9.49 -8.31 10.91
CA ASN A 135 -10.02 -6.98 10.66
C ASN A 135 -9.57 -5.97 11.72
N ILE A 136 -9.58 -6.35 13.01
CA ILE A 136 -9.17 -5.47 14.11
C ILE A 136 -7.73 -4.97 13.92
N LEU A 137 -6.82 -5.84 13.48
CA LEU A 137 -5.42 -5.48 13.26
C LEU A 137 -5.25 -4.47 12.11
N ILE A 138 -5.98 -4.69 11.01
CA ILE A 138 -5.93 -3.83 9.82
C ILE A 138 -6.52 -2.45 10.13
N VAL A 139 -7.69 -2.41 10.80
CA VAL A 139 -8.31 -1.16 11.26
C VAL A 139 -7.40 -0.44 12.25
N THR A 140 -6.73 -1.17 13.14
CA THR A 140 -5.73 -0.63 14.05
C THR A 140 -4.60 0.07 13.31
N LEU A 141 -4.00 -0.59 12.33
CA LEU A 141 -2.91 -0.03 11.54
C LEU A 141 -3.34 1.24 10.81
N ARG A 142 -4.53 1.23 10.19
CA ARG A 142 -5.08 2.41 9.50
C ARG A 142 -5.40 3.56 10.45
N GLY A 143 -5.94 3.26 11.62
CA GLY A 143 -6.25 4.26 12.65
C GLY A 143 -5.00 4.86 13.31
N ALA A 144 -3.95 4.07 13.46
CA ALA A 144 -2.67 4.52 14.02
C ALA A 144 -1.86 5.38 13.03
N LEU A 145 -1.97 5.10 11.72
CA LEU A 145 -1.21 5.76 10.65
C LEU A 145 -1.14 7.29 10.75
N PRO A 146 -2.23 8.07 10.91
CA PRO A 146 -2.14 9.52 11.01
C PRO A 146 -1.35 10.01 12.23
N ASN A 147 -1.47 9.33 13.37
CA ASN A 147 -0.74 9.69 14.59
C ASN A 147 0.75 9.33 14.43
N VAL A 148 1.03 8.17 13.86
CA VAL A 148 2.40 7.72 13.54
C VAL A 148 3.07 8.69 12.56
N MET A 149 2.38 9.14 11.52
CA MET A 149 2.94 10.08 10.54
C MET A 149 3.34 11.41 11.16
N ARG A 150 2.54 11.95 12.09
CA ARG A 150 2.88 13.18 12.82
C ARG A 150 4.13 12.99 13.68
N PHE A 151 4.17 11.90 14.44
CA PHE A 151 5.33 11.55 15.26
C PHE A 151 6.59 11.34 14.40
N CYS A 152 6.47 10.61 13.29
CA CYS A 152 7.54 10.36 12.34
C CYS A 152 8.08 11.67 11.74
N CYS A 153 7.22 12.65 11.43
CA CYS A 153 7.65 13.96 10.95
C CYS A 153 8.53 14.70 11.98
N CYS A 154 8.14 14.70 13.25
CA CYS A 154 8.95 15.28 14.33
C CYS A 154 10.30 14.58 14.48
N VAL A 155 10.29 13.24 14.45
CA VAL A 155 11.50 12.40 14.54
C VAL A 155 12.42 12.64 13.33
N ALA A 156 11.85 12.82 12.13
CA ALA A 156 12.60 13.06 10.90
C ALA A 156 13.42 14.35 10.98
N VAL A 157 12.90 15.41 11.61
CA VAL A 157 13.66 16.66 11.82
C VAL A 157 14.93 16.40 12.66
N ILE A 158 14.80 15.66 13.76
CA ILE A 158 15.94 15.30 14.62
C ILE A 158 16.92 14.40 13.85
N TYR A 159 16.39 13.40 13.15
CA TYR A 159 17.18 12.47 12.35
C TYR A 159 18.00 13.17 11.26
N LEU A 160 17.40 14.14 10.56
CA LEU A 160 18.10 14.97 9.58
C LEU A 160 19.20 15.81 10.24
N GLY A 161 18.97 16.34 11.44
CA GLY A 161 19.99 17.04 12.23
C GLY A 161 21.21 16.15 12.50
N TYR A 162 20.99 14.89 12.91
CA TYR A 162 22.06 13.91 13.05
C TYR A 162 22.71 13.61 11.70
N CYS A 163 21.95 13.38 10.63
CA CYS A 163 22.51 13.12 9.29
C CYS A 163 23.46 14.22 8.82
N PHE A 164 23.07 15.50 8.91
CA PHE A 164 23.93 16.61 8.51
C PHE A 164 25.16 16.73 9.40
N CYS A 165 25.00 16.59 10.72
CA CYS A 165 26.10 16.64 11.66
C CYS A 165 27.12 15.51 11.42
N GLY A 166 26.64 14.27 11.29
CA GLY A 166 27.48 13.11 11.01
C GLY A 166 28.17 13.21 9.64
N TRP A 167 27.47 13.69 8.61
CA TRP A 167 28.05 13.87 7.28
C TRP A 167 29.23 14.86 7.28
N ILE A 168 29.04 16.03 7.91
CA ILE A 168 30.06 17.09 7.90
C ILE A 168 31.26 16.72 8.79
N VAL A 169 31.00 16.19 10.00
CA VAL A 169 32.07 15.95 10.98
C VAL A 169 32.78 14.60 10.75
N LEU A 170 32.03 13.54 10.48
CA LEU A 170 32.58 12.18 10.38
C LEU A 170 32.91 11.78 8.93
N GLY A 171 32.42 12.53 7.93
CA GLY A 171 32.60 12.20 6.51
C GLY A 171 34.05 12.01 6.05
N PRO A 172 35.00 12.88 6.45
CA PRO A 172 36.43 12.69 6.10
C PRO A 172 37.07 11.48 6.78
N HIS A 173 36.57 11.08 7.95
CA HIS A 173 37.20 10.11 8.83
C HIS A 173 36.58 8.71 8.78
N HIS A 174 35.36 8.58 8.27
CA HIS A 174 34.60 7.34 8.27
C HIS A 174 33.98 7.04 6.89
N VAL A 175 34.15 5.80 6.42
CA VAL A 175 33.72 5.40 5.07
C VAL A 175 32.19 5.41 4.90
N LYS A 176 31.44 5.05 5.94
CA LYS A 176 29.96 5.09 5.94
C LYS A 176 29.36 6.50 5.99
N PHE A 177 30.16 7.54 6.30
CA PHE A 177 29.66 8.92 6.42
C PHE A 177 30.01 9.81 5.22
N ARG A 178 30.45 9.25 4.08
CA ARG A 178 30.94 10.04 2.94
C ARG A 178 29.86 10.82 2.19
N SER A 179 28.65 10.27 2.08
CA SER A 179 27.52 10.90 1.39
C SER A 179 26.29 10.89 2.29
N LEU A 180 25.41 11.87 2.13
CA LEU A 180 24.20 11.97 2.95
C LEU A 180 23.33 10.70 2.85
N SER A 181 23.27 10.05 1.67
CA SER A 181 22.56 8.79 1.47
C SER A 181 23.17 7.65 2.30
N MET A 182 24.50 7.48 2.25
CA MET A 182 25.19 6.47 3.07
C MET A 182 25.06 6.75 4.57
N VAL A 183 25.06 8.03 4.98
CA VAL A 183 24.81 8.41 6.37
C VAL A 183 23.40 7.99 6.79
N SER A 184 22.41 8.23 5.94
CA SER A 184 21.04 7.81 6.22
C SER A 184 20.92 6.28 6.29
N GLU A 185 21.53 5.54 5.36
CA GLU A 185 21.58 4.08 5.41
C GLU A 185 22.24 3.57 6.70
N CYS A 186 23.38 4.15 7.09
CA CYS A 186 24.12 3.79 8.30
C CYS A 186 23.35 4.11 9.58
N LEU A 187 22.71 5.27 9.67
CA LEU A 187 21.92 5.64 10.85
C LEU A 187 20.64 4.81 10.91
N PHE A 188 20.01 4.51 9.78
CA PHE A 188 18.83 3.65 9.74
C PHE A 188 19.15 2.21 10.15
N SER A 189 20.27 1.63 9.68
CA SER A 189 20.71 0.30 10.13
C SER A 189 20.98 0.30 11.64
N LEU A 190 21.59 1.37 12.15
CA LEU A 190 21.95 1.51 13.55
C LEU A 190 20.74 1.69 14.48
N VAL A 191 19.66 2.36 14.05
CA VAL A 191 18.37 2.37 14.78
C VAL A 191 17.80 0.96 14.95
N ASN A 192 18.04 0.07 13.98
CA ASN A 192 17.62 -1.34 14.03
C ASN A 192 18.64 -2.24 14.74
N GLY A 193 19.72 -1.68 15.30
CA GLY A 193 20.76 -2.42 16.01
C GLY A 193 21.75 -3.17 15.10
N ASP A 194 21.76 -2.88 13.80
CA ASP A 194 22.68 -3.49 12.86
C ASP A 194 24.02 -2.75 12.82
N ASP A 195 25.10 -3.52 12.76
CA ASP A 195 26.47 -3.03 12.49
C ASP A 195 27.03 -1.99 13.49
N MET A 196 26.53 -1.94 14.72
CA MET A 196 26.94 -0.96 15.75
C MET A 196 28.45 -0.99 16.03
N PHE A 197 29.00 -2.16 16.38
CA PHE A 197 30.42 -2.29 16.71
C PHE A 197 31.33 -1.97 15.52
N ALA A 198 30.96 -2.42 14.31
CA ALA A 198 31.72 -2.14 13.09
C ALA A 198 31.84 -0.63 12.83
N THR A 199 30.80 0.14 13.16
CA THR A 199 30.78 1.60 13.01
C THR A 199 31.71 2.28 14.03
N PHE A 200 31.82 1.74 15.24
CA PHE A 200 32.81 2.20 16.23
C PHE A 200 34.25 1.81 15.86
N ALA A 201 34.46 0.61 15.31
CA ALA A 201 35.77 0.09 14.96
C ALA A 201 36.36 0.73 13.69
N ALA A 202 35.49 1.16 12.76
CA ALA A 202 35.90 1.78 11.50
C ALA A 202 36.34 3.25 11.65
N LEU A 203 36.28 3.83 12.86
CA LEU A 203 36.80 5.16 13.16
C LEU A 203 38.33 5.18 13.05
N ARG A 204 38.86 5.89 12.05
CA ARG A 204 40.30 6.12 11.96
C ARG A 204 40.76 7.08 13.06
N PRO A 205 41.86 6.77 13.77
CA PRO A 205 42.43 7.67 14.78
C PRO A 205 43.14 8.84 14.06
N SER A 206 42.37 9.82 13.58
CA SER A 206 42.94 11.04 12.98
C SER A 206 43.14 12.15 14.02
N GLY A 207 42.39 12.11 15.13
CA GLY A 207 42.54 13.04 16.25
C GLY A 207 41.64 12.67 17.43
N ALA A 208 42.11 12.88 18.65
CA ALA A 208 41.39 12.52 19.88
C ALA A 208 40.04 13.25 20.02
N LEU A 209 39.94 14.50 19.54
CA LEU A 209 38.69 15.28 19.56
C LEU A 209 37.62 14.69 18.63
N VAL A 210 38.00 14.30 17.41
CA VAL A 210 37.07 13.70 16.45
C VAL A 210 36.64 12.31 16.95
N TRP A 211 37.57 11.55 17.52
CA TRP A 211 37.25 10.27 18.14
C TRP A 211 36.27 10.45 19.31
N LEU A 212 36.53 11.37 20.24
CA LEU A 212 35.62 11.63 21.36
C LEU A 212 34.24 12.10 20.87
N PHE A 213 34.21 13.02 19.91
CA PHE A 213 32.97 13.48 19.29
C PHE A 213 32.18 12.33 18.67
N SER A 214 32.85 11.43 17.95
CA SER A 214 32.22 10.27 17.32
C SER A 214 31.59 9.31 18.33
N GLN A 215 32.26 9.10 19.47
CA GLN A 215 31.74 8.26 20.56
C GLN A 215 30.47 8.91 21.13
N VAL A 216 30.55 10.18 21.50
CA VAL A 216 29.39 10.92 22.04
C VAL A 216 28.23 10.93 21.05
N TYR A 217 28.50 11.20 19.77
CA TYR A 217 27.52 11.25 18.71
C TYR A 217 26.81 9.90 18.50
N LEU A 218 27.56 8.80 18.39
CA LEU A 218 26.97 7.47 18.16
C LEU A 218 26.24 6.97 19.40
N TYR A 219 26.78 7.17 20.61
CA TYR A 219 26.08 6.80 21.84
C TYR A 219 24.81 7.64 22.06
N SER A 220 24.85 8.96 21.84
CA SER A 220 23.68 9.82 21.99
C SER A 220 22.59 9.47 20.97
N PHE A 221 22.97 9.21 19.72
CA PHE A 221 22.05 8.78 18.69
C PHE A 221 21.41 7.42 19.04
N SER A 222 22.23 6.43 19.41
CA SER A 222 21.76 5.07 19.76
C SER A 222 20.79 5.13 20.94
N ALA A 223 21.18 5.83 22.02
CA ALA A 223 20.35 5.92 23.22
C ALA A 223 19.02 6.62 22.95
N LEU A 224 19.04 7.73 22.19
CA LEU A 224 17.84 8.49 21.88
C LEU A 224 16.90 7.71 20.93
N PHE A 225 17.41 7.18 19.82
CA PHE A 225 16.56 6.54 18.82
C PHE A 225 16.10 5.14 19.23
N ILE A 226 16.97 4.32 19.80
CA ILE A 226 16.62 2.95 20.18
C ILE A 226 15.75 2.95 21.44
N TYR A 227 16.14 3.66 22.49
CA TYR A 227 15.40 3.55 23.76
C TYR A 227 14.21 4.49 23.84
N MET A 228 14.30 5.71 23.32
CA MET A 228 13.20 6.68 23.46
C MET A 228 12.26 6.62 22.24
N VAL A 229 12.79 6.84 21.03
CA VAL A 229 11.95 6.96 19.82
C VAL A 229 11.26 5.64 19.48
N LEU A 230 11.97 4.51 19.48
CA LEU A 230 11.38 3.21 19.18
C LEU A 230 10.32 2.81 20.23
N SER A 231 10.60 3.04 21.52
CA SER A 231 9.65 2.76 22.60
C SER A 231 8.39 3.62 22.48
N LEU A 232 8.52 4.91 22.15
CA LEU A 232 7.38 5.79 21.90
C LEU A 232 6.57 5.36 20.67
N PHE A 233 7.25 4.91 19.61
CA PHE A 233 6.59 4.38 18.42
C PHE A 233 5.72 3.16 18.75
N ILE A 234 6.29 2.20 19.50
CA ILE A 234 5.54 1.02 19.98
C ILE A 234 4.38 1.45 20.87
N ALA A 235 4.60 2.37 21.82
CA ALA A 235 3.54 2.87 22.71
C ALA A 235 2.38 3.53 21.94
N LEU A 236 2.66 4.25 20.86
CA LEU A 236 1.64 4.90 20.04
C LEU A 236 0.79 3.87 19.27
N ILE A 237 1.42 2.84 18.72
CA ILE A 237 0.70 1.73 18.07
C ILE A 237 -0.17 0.99 19.08
N THR A 238 0.38 0.64 20.26
CA THR A 238 -0.35 -0.04 21.33
C THR A 238 -1.52 0.81 21.84
N GLY A 239 -1.32 2.11 22.06
CA GLY A 239 -2.41 3.01 22.48
C GLY A 239 -3.52 3.12 21.43
N SER A 240 -3.18 3.08 20.14
CA SER A 240 -4.17 3.05 19.06
C SER A 240 -4.94 1.72 19.02
N TYR A 241 -4.25 0.60 19.25
CA TYR A 241 -4.85 -0.73 19.37
C TYR A 241 -5.88 -0.79 20.51
N ASP A 242 -5.52 -0.32 21.69
CA ASP A 242 -6.41 -0.31 22.85
C ASP A 242 -7.63 0.60 22.63
N THR A 243 -7.43 1.77 22.03
CA THR A 243 -8.53 2.70 21.68
C THR A 243 -9.51 2.08 20.69
N ILE A 244 -9.01 1.35 19.68
CA ILE A 244 -9.86 0.73 18.65
C ILE A 244 -10.59 -0.49 19.20
N LYS A 245 -9.94 -1.27 20.07
CA LYS A 245 -10.57 -2.38 20.80
C LYS A 245 -11.79 -1.90 21.61
N VAL A 246 -11.70 -0.71 22.22
CA VAL A 246 -12.82 -0.07 22.95
C VAL A 246 -13.82 0.59 21.99
N SER A 247 -13.37 1.19 20.87
CA SER A 247 -14.28 1.84 19.91
C SER A 247 -15.21 0.86 19.21
N LEU A 248 -14.77 -0.38 19.02
CA LEU A 248 -15.59 -1.50 18.53
C LEU A 248 -16.78 -1.81 19.45
N THR A 249 -16.77 -1.36 20.71
CA THR A 249 -17.90 -1.52 21.64
C THR A 249 -18.81 -0.30 21.75
N GLY A 250 -18.57 0.82 21.02
CA GLY A 250 -19.47 1.97 21.19
C GLY A 250 -19.34 3.26 20.34
N VAL A 251 -18.39 3.44 19.42
CA VAL A 251 -18.27 4.71 18.67
C VAL A 251 -18.54 4.52 17.17
N THR A 252 -19.59 5.18 16.67
CA THR A 252 -20.01 5.14 15.24
C THR A 252 -19.71 6.46 14.54
N SER A 253 -19.23 6.40 13.29
CA SER A 253 -19.08 7.60 12.45
C SER A 253 -20.46 8.21 12.15
N PRO A 254 -20.59 9.52 11.81
CA PRO A 254 -21.88 10.13 11.48
C PRO A 254 -22.59 9.44 10.31
N LEU A 255 -21.83 8.92 9.34
CA LEU A 255 -22.34 8.10 8.25
C LEU A 255 -22.85 6.76 8.77
N GLN A 256 -22.10 6.10 9.65
CA GLN A 256 -22.50 4.83 10.25
C GLN A 256 -23.70 4.98 11.21
N ALA A 257 -23.80 6.11 11.91
CA ALA A 257 -24.97 6.49 12.69
C ALA A 257 -26.19 6.76 11.80
N PHE A 258 -26.01 7.40 10.64
CA PHE A 258 -27.07 7.56 9.64
C PHE A 258 -27.52 6.22 9.05
N ILE A 259 -26.59 5.32 8.72
CA ILE A 259 -26.90 3.95 8.28
C ILE A 259 -27.64 3.19 9.37
N ALA A 260 -27.20 3.29 10.64
CA ALA A 260 -27.86 2.66 11.78
C ALA A 260 -29.26 3.23 12.08
N GLN A 261 -29.54 4.47 11.64
CA GLN A 261 -30.87 5.08 11.76
C GLN A 261 -31.90 4.43 10.81
N CYS A 262 -31.44 3.79 9.73
CA CYS A 262 -32.29 2.98 8.87
C CYS A 262 -32.57 1.61 9.51
N ARG A 263 -33.77 1.44 10.09
CA ARG A 263 -34.27 0.14 10.59
C ARG A 263 -34.67 -0.85 9.49
N ASP A 264 -34.78 -0.39 8.24
CA ASP A 264 -35.23 -1.22 7.12
C ASP A 264 -34.04 -1.98 6.50
N SER A 265 -34.18 -3.31 6.37
CA SER A 265 -33.14 -4.13 5.74
C SER A 265 -33.03 -3.84 4.23
N PRO A 266 -31.85 -4.01 3.60
CA PRO A 266 -31.70 -3.87 2.14
C PRO A 266 -32.61 -4.80 1.32
N LYS A 267 -33.17 -5.84 1.97
CA LYS A 267 -34.11 -6.81 1.39
C LYS A 267 -35.58 -6.48 1.66
N SER A 268 -35.89 -5.37 2.33
CA SER A 268 -37.26 -4.95 2.69
C SER A 268 -38.19 -4.72 1.48
N GLY A 269 -37.69 -4.76 0.24
CA GLY A 269 -38.48 -4.54 -0.96
C GLY A 269 -38.92 -3.08 -1.19
N LYS A 270 -38.93 -2.25 -0.14
CA LYS A 270 -39.37 -0.84 -0.14
C LYS A 270 -38.64 0.09 -1.12
N PHE A 271 -37.46 -0.30 -1.63
CA PHE A 271 -36.64 0.53 -2.53
C PHE A 271 -36.46 -0.05 -3.94
N ARG A 272 -37.10 -1.18 -4.27
CA ARG A 272 -37.16 -1.63 -5.66
C ARG A 272 -38.09 -0.67 -6.40
N ARG A 273 -37.54 0.18 -7.27
CA ARG A 273 -38.34 0.80 -8.32
C ARG A 273 -38.94 -0.33 -9.15
N ASP A 274 -40.26 -0.36 -9.25
CA ASP A 274 -41.01 -1.28 -10.10
C ASP A 274 -40.53 -1.14 -11.55
N SER A 275 -39.51 -1.92 -11.90
CA SER A 275 -39.11 -2.17 -13.29
C SER A 275 -39.63 -3.56 -13.65
N SER A 276 -40.91 -3.80 -13.39
CA SER A 276 -41.67 -4.92 -13.94
C SER A 276 -42.19 -4.51 -15.32
N ALA A 277 -41.28 -4.41 -16.28
CA ALA A 277 -41.62 -4.41 -17.70
C ALA A 277 -40.62 -5.32 -18.43
N SER A 278 -41.01 -6.59 -18.52
CA SER A 278 -40.68 -7.57 -19.57
C SER A 278 -39.22 -7.65 -20.06
N CYS A 279 -38.47 -8.65 -19.56
CA CYS A 279 -37.38 -9.27 -20.31
C CYS A 279 -37.59 -10.80 -20.38
N PRO A 280 -37.45 -11.44 -21.55
CA PRO A 280 -37.69 -12.88 -21.73
C PRO A 280 -36.62 -13.77 -21.08
N ALA A 281 -37.02 -14.99 -20.78
CA ALA A 281 -36.41 -15.96 -19.86
C ALA A 281 -35.04 -16.57 -20.25
N SER A 282 -34.25 -15.98 -21.15
CA SER A 282 -32.97 -16.57 -21.61
C SER A 282 -31.71 -15.96 -20.99
N CYS A 283 -31.83 -14.97 -20.09
CA CYS A 283 -30.69 -14.35 -19.39
C CYS A 283 -30.52 -14.79 -17.92
N SER A 284 -31.03 -15.95 -17.53
CA SER A 284 -30.93 -16.45 -16.15
C SER A 284 -29.56 -17.03 -15.77
N ALA A 285 -28.66 -17.30 -16.72
CA ALA A 285 -27.34 -17.87 -16.41
C ALA A 285 -26.31 -16.87 -15.88
N LEU A 286 -26.49 -15.55 -16.11
CA LEU A 286 -25.57 -14.49 -15.66
C LEU A 286 -26.14 -13.61 -14.52
N CYS A 287 -27.36 -13.87 -14.09
CA CYS A 287 -28.00 -13.16 -12.99
C CYS A 287 -28.11 -14.07 -11.76
N CYS A 288 -27.21 -13.88 -10.78
CA CYS A 288 -27.27 -14.50 -9.45
C CYS A 288 -28.46 -13.98 -8.60
N CYS A 289 -29.68 -14.11 -9.09
CA CYS A 289 -30.90 -13.86 -8.33
C CYS A 289 -31.44 -15.19 -7.77
N GLY A 290 -30.78 -15.70 -6.74
CA GLY A 290 -31.32 -16.81 -5.97
C GLY A 290 -30.27 -17.51 -5.12
N ARG A 291 -30.02 -17.01 -3.90
CA ARG A 291 -29.53 -17.88 -2.81
C ARG A 291 -29.91 -17.37 -1.43
N ALA A 292 -30.20 -18.35 -0.58
CA ALA A 292 -30.86 -18.31 0.71
C ALA A 292 -30.08 -17.58 1.83
N ALA A 293 -30.78 -17.40 2.95
CA ALA A 293 -30.42 -16.62 4.12
C ALA A 293 -29.09 -17.01 4.78
N VAL A 294 -28.24 -16.00 5.01
CA VAL A 294 -27.25 -15.97 6.09
C VAL A 294 -27.48 -14.65 6.83
N GLN A 295 -27.63 -14.74 8.14
CA GLN A 295 -27.92 -13.64 9.04
C GLN A 295 -26.61 -12.96 9.43
N ASP A 296 -26.10 -12.09 8.56
CA ASP A 296 -24.94 -11.26 8.85
C ASP A 296 -25.39 -9.88 9.32
N ASN A 297 -25.51 -9.72 10.64
CA ASN A 297 -25.23 -8.44 11.28
C ASN A 297 -23.71 -8.22 11.22
N ALA A 298 -23.18 -7.96 10.03
CA ALA A 298 -21.80 -7.60 9.82
C ALA A 298 -21.76 -6.34 8.96
N LEU A 299 -21.82 -5.19 9.65
CA LEU A 299 -21.37 -3.92 9.11
C LEU A 299 -19.87 -4.08 8.80
N LEU A 300 -19.57 -4.50 7.57
CA LEU A 300 -18.21 -4.56 7.04
C LEU A 300 -17.70 -3.12 6.94
N VAL A 301 -16.83 -2.77 7.89
CA VAL A 301 -16.10 -1.51 7.94
C VAL A 301 -15.17 -1.47 6.73
N ASN A 302 -15.32 -0.44 5.90
CA ASN A 302 -14.48 -0.15 4.75
C ASN A 302 -13.32 0.76 5.13
#